data_AF-A0A6G1AT31-F1
#
_entry.id   AF-A0A6G1AT31-F1
#
_cell.length_a   1.000
_cell.length_b   1.000
_cell.length_c   1.000
_cell.angle_alpha   90.00
_cell.angle_beta   90.00
_cell.angle_gamma   90.00
#
_symmetry.space_group_name_H-M   'P 1'
#
loop_
_entity.id
_entity.type
_entity.pdbx_description
1 polymer ?
#
loop_
_entity_poly.entity_id
_entity_poly.type
_entity_poly.pdbx_seq_one_letter_code
_entity_poly.pdbx_strand_id
1 'polypeptide(L)' 'CRTCAVVGNSRFLRGSGHGFRINQHDMVLRMNQAPVLGFETDVGNKTTMRIMYPEMA' A
#
# COMPACT_ATOMS: atom_id res chain seq x y z
N CYS A 1 2.00 18.01 -11.82
CA CYS A 1 1.99 16.56 -12.14
C CYS A 1 1.85 15.80 -10.84
N ARG A 2 1.09 14.68 -10.79
CA ARG A 2 0.95 13.84 -9.59
C ARG A 2 1.36 12.41 -9.92
N THR A 3 2.00 11.75 -8.97
CA THR A 3 2.43 10.35 -9.03
C THR A 3 1.59 9.49 -8.09
N CYS A 4 1.27 8.28 -8.53
CA CYS A 4 0.41 7.37 -7.79
C CYS A 4 1.07 6.00 -7.63
N ALA A 5 1.06 5.47 -6.40
CA ALA A 5 1.37 4.07 -6.14
C ALA A 5 0.06 3.31 -5.88
N VAL A 6 -0.19 2.27 -6.67
CA VAL A 6 -1.30 1.32 -6.45
C VAL A 6 -0.70 0.04 -5.87
N VAL A 7 -1.02 -0.24 -4.61
CA VAL A 7 -0.44 -1.35 -3.86
C VAL A 7 -1.49 -2.44 -3.71
N GLY A 8 -1.26 -3.56 -4.41
CA GLY A 8 -2.05 -4.79 -4.26
C GLY A 8 -1.61 -5.63 -3.05
N ASN A 9 -2.19 -6.82 -2.92
CA ASN A 9 -2.05 -7.65 -1.71
C ASN A 9 -1.19 -8.91 -1.94
N SER A 10 -0.36 -8.92 -2.99
CA SER A 10 0.47 -10.08 -3.32
C SER A 10 1.55 -10.34 -2.26
N ARG A 11 1.74 -11.61 -1.90
CA ARG A 11 2.83 -12.06 -1.00
C ARG A 11 4.22 -11.72 -1.54
N PHE A 12 4.35 -11.44 -2.83
CA PHE A 12 5.61 -11.02 -3.46
C PHE A 12 6.16 -9.69 -2.91
N LEU A 13 5.32 -8.88 -2.27
CA LEU A 13 5.77 -7.66 -1.61
C LEU A 13 6.61 -7.95 -0.35
N ARG A 14 6.49 -9.14 0.26
CA ARG A 14 7.20 -9.47 1.49
C ARG A 14 8.71 -9.62 1.24
N GLY A 15 9.52 -8.83 1.95
CA GLY A 15 10.96 -8.73 1.75
C GLY A 15 11.38 -7.90 0.53
N SER A 16 10.46 -7.19 -0.13
CA SER A 16 10.76 -6.39 -1.33
C SER A 16 11.46 -5.07 -1.02
N GLY A 17 11.35 -4.55 0.21
CA GLY A 17 11.93 -3.26 0.59
C GLY A 17 11.39 -2.06 -0.20
N HIS A 18 10.21 -2.18 -0.81
CA HIS A 18 9.65 -1.12 -1.66
C HIS A 18 9.03 0.05 -0.88
N GLY A 19 8.92 -0.05 0.44
CA GLY A 19 8.11 0.87 1.24
C GLY A 19 8.54 2.33 1.15
N PHE A 20 9.84 2.59 1.10
CA PHE A 20 10.37 3.95 0.89
C PHE A 20 9.92 4.53 -0.45
N ARG A 21 10.05 3.77 -1.54
CA ARG A 21 9.67 4.22 -2.90
C ARG A 21 8.15 4.40 -3.03
N ILE A 22 7.35 3.53 -2.41
CA ILE A 22 5.89 3.67 -2.37
C ILE A 22 5.51 5.00 -1.70
N ASN A 23 6.11 5.31 -0.55
CA ASN A 23 5.83 6.52 0.21
C ASN A 23 6.17 7.84 -0.52
N GLN A 24 7.07 7.81 -1.51
CA GLN A 24 7.45 8.99 -2.31
C GLN A 24 6.35 9.45 -3.28
N HIS A 25 5.33 8.62 -3.56
CA HIS A 25 4.26 9.00 -4.47
C HIS A 25 3.29 9.98 -3.81
N ASP A 26 2.74 10.91 -4.58
CA ASP A 26 1.76 11.90 -4.08
C ASP A 26 0.54 11.20 -3.47
N MET A 27 0.05 10.15 -4.13
CA MET A 27 -1.08 9.32 -3.69
C MET A 27 -0.68 7.85 -3.56
N VAL A 28 -1.13 7.21 -2.47
CA VAL A 28 -0.99 5.76 -2.28
C VAL A 28 -2.36 5.13 -2.11
N LEU A 29 -2.73 4.27 -3.06
CA LEU A 29 -3.98 3.53 -3.09
C LEU A 29 -3.74 2.10 -2.59
N ARG A 30 -4.56 1.66 -1.63
CA ARG A 30 -4.56 0.30 -1.10
C ARG A 30 -5.93 -0.34 -1.26
N MET A 31 -5.99 -1.67 -1.14
CA MET A 31 -7.21 -2.43 -1.35
C MET A 31 -7.43 -3.46 -0.23
N ASN A 32 -8.69 -3.62 0.18
CA ASN A 32 -9.14 -4.59 1.17
C ASN A 32 -8.39 -4.45 2.52
N GLN A 33 -8.39 -5.53 3.30
CA GLN A 33 -7.85 -5.60 4.66
C GLN A 33 -6.34 -5.87 4.73
N ALA A 34 -5.57 -5.61 3.66
CA ALA A 34 -4.13 -5.86 3.70
C ALA A 34 -3.44 -5.03 4.79
N PRO A 35 -2.68 -5.67 5.70
CA PRO A 35 -2.03 -5.00 6.80
C PRO A 35 -0.85 -4.17 6.30
N VAL A 36 -0.61 -3.07 6.99
CA VAL A 36 0.58 -2.22 6.80
C VAL A 36 1.50 -2.34 8.01
N LEU A 37 0.92 -2.38 9.22
CA LEU A 37 1.65 -2.51 10.46
C LEU A 37 2.49 -3.79 10.46
N GLY A 38 3.79 -3.65 10.69
CA GLY A 38 4.76 -4.74 10.66
C GLY A 38 5.28 -5.10 9.26
N PHE A 39 4.84 -4.40 8.22
CA PHE A 39 5.26 -4.57 6.83
C PHE A 39 5.73 -3.26 6.18
N GLU A 40 5.93 -2.20 6.94
CA GLU A 40 6.18 -0.84 6.44
C GLU A 40 7.43 -0.76 5.56
N THR A 41 8.47 -1.54 5.87
CA THR A 41 9.69 -1.62 5.04
C THR A 41 9.38 -2.09 3.62
N ASP A 42 8.40 -2.97 3.46
CA ASP A 42 8.02 -3.57 2.20
C ASP A 42 6.94 -2.75 1.47
N VAL A 43 5.88 -2.39 2.18
CA VAL A 43 4.68 -1.80 1.58
C VAL A 43 4.50 -0.32 1.86
N GLY A 44 5.37 0.28 2.67
CA GLY A 44 5.29 1.68 3.08
C GLY A 44 4.23 1.90 4.15
N ASN A 45 4.20 3.10 4.74
CA ASN A 45 3.25 3.49 5.78
C ASN A 45 2.24 4.56 5.32
N LYS A 46 2.40 5.12 4.12
CA LYS A 46 1.47 6.08 3.55
C LYS A 46 0.25 5.36 2.97
N THR A 47 -0.94 5.90 3.24
CA THR A 47 -2.20 5.52 2.60
C THR A 47 -3.03 6.78 2.40
N THR A 48 -3.35 7.10 1.15
CA THR A 48 -4.20 8.26 0.82
C THR A 48 -5.63 7.82 0.58
N MET A 49 -5.82 6.65 -0.01
CA MET A 49 -7.12 6.05 -0.26
C MET A 49 -7.05 4.54 -0.06
N ARG A 50 -8.09 3.96 0.56
CA ARG A 50 -8.25 2.52 0.68
C ARG A 50 -9.60 2.13 0.08
N ILE A 51 -9.57 1.25 -0.91
CA ILE A 51 -10.75 0.72 -1.58
C ILE A 51 -11.21 -0.53 -0.82
N MET A 52 -12.47 -0.53 -0.40
CA MET A 52 -13.11 -1.60 0.36
C MET A 52 -14.47 -1.91 -0.27
N TYR A 53 -14.87 -3.17 -0.22
CA TYR A 53 -16.25 -3.58 -0.52
C TYR A 53 -17.01 -3.80 0.80
N PRO A 54 -18.34 -3.59 0.85
CA PRO A 54 -19.12 -3.74 2.08
C PRO A 54 -18.92 -5.08 2.79
N GLU A 55 -18.71 -6.15 2.05
CA GLU A 55 -18.52 -7.51 2.56
C GLU A 55 -17.15 -7.72 3.24
N MET A 56 -16.23 -6.77 3.09
CA MET A 56 -14.86 -6.83 3.61
C MET A 56 -14.50 -5.66 4.54
N ALA A 57 -15.45 -4.77 4.82
CA ALA A 57 -15.28 -3.64 5.73
C ALA A 57 -15.21 -4.09 7.18
#